data_AF-A0A1S1JCQ3-F1
#
_entry.id   AF-A0A1S1JCQ3-F1
#
_cell.length_a   1.000
_cell.length_b   1.000
_cell.length_c   1.000
_cell.angle_alpha   90.00
_cell.angle_beta   90.00
_cell.angle_gamma   90.00
#
_symmetry.space_group_name_H-M   'P 1'
#
loop_
_entity.id
_entity.type
_entity.pdbx_description
1 polymer ?
#
loop_
_entity_poly.entity_id
_entity_poly.type
_entity_poly.pdbx_seq_one_letter_code
_entity_poly.pdbx_strand_id
1 'polypeptide(L)'
;MAKPDNTQKRKEREEKEEAEDGLKFVIDGAKLKCDLCTVPEGDLKVNFDTPTIQDKKVATIVEKDKKSVIFKGNCKKSPQSSSPCASVMQLADWKDVGTVYFQEKFPLLLKSTIKCNYGGVDIKITDSAQRNAPEKIDTTAAPVPPAEIIYVNGHFYNTNGAYEGKVNEAENSGDIGDVYTCTGKSTQKDKNGKEVTTYNDIKLLKENDENISHSNFCYIAYVVKMEAGENDLKELKCIAYTSFNRSKKLKIKWKQLLATAYSSVGDKKELKETKNDEKSKLTRQALFYVLNSEDDLTNGAEFWDGTDFLAWGNSETNPYNKLGQNKFDEYKFIEIPKDVYDAFVASNGTSTKYGDKGNHNKKNDEGTHEHITKKEKRKVLDKDKKPVLGKDGKPTFEEVDVPSKIKYEIPASDFKDKEYWKSGSFYYETGVNETYGISGTISAGKSIFWKKTKTRLTSETASKK
;
A
#
# COMPACT_ATOMS: atom_id res chain seq x y z
N MET A 1 -26.94 35.74 -32.52
CA MET A 1 -26.37 34.91 -33.61
C MET A 1 -26.39 33.47 -33.13
N ALA A 2 -27.13 32.58 -33.81
CA ALA A 2 -27.16 31.16 -33.46
C ALA A 2 -25.78 30.52 -33.78
N LYS A 3 -25.25 29.69 -32.87
CA LYS A 3 -24.01 28.95 -33.10
C LYS A 3 -24.19 28.03 -34.32
N PRO A 4 -23.22 27.98 -35.26
CA PRO A 4 -23.31 27.07 -36.39
C PRO A 4 -23.34 25.62 -35.92
N ASP A 5 -24.24 24.83 -36.51
CA ASP A 5 -24.34 23.39 -36.29
C ASP A 5 -23.09 22.70 -36.85
N ASN A 6 -22.22 22.23 -35.96
CA ASN A 6 -20.96 21.57 -36.28
C ASN A 6 -21.06 20.04 -36.27
N THR A 7 -22.27 19.47 -36.20
CA THR A 7 -22.48 18.02 -36.05
C THR A 7 -21.93 17.24 -37.24
N GLN A 8 -22.09 17.76 -38.46
CA GLN A 8 -21.60 17.11 -39.68
C GLN A 8 -20.06 17.09 -39.74
N LYS A 9 -19.41 18.20 -39.39
CA LYS A 9 -17.94 18.29 -39.33
C LYS A 9 -17.32 17.39 -38.26
N ARG A 10 -18.04 17.14 -37.16
CA ARG A 10 -17.61 16.18 -36.12
C ARG A 10 -17.64 14.75 -36.64
N LYS A 11 -18.72 14.35 -37.32
CA LYS A 11 -18.83 13.02 -37.94
C LYS A 11 -17.74 12.79 -39.00
N GLU A 12 -17.51 13.75 -39.89
CA GLU A 12 -16.45 13.65 -40.90
C GLU A 12 -15.05 13.50 -40.27
N ARG A 13 -14.81 14.15 -39.13
CA ARG A 13 -13.54 14.04 -38.41
C ARG A 13 -13.41 12.69 -37.69
N GLU A 14 -14.47 12.21 -37.06
CA GLU A 14 -14.52 10.89 -36.42
C GLU A 14 -14.29 9.76 -37.44
N GLU A 15 -14.93 9.83 -38.62
CA GLU A 15 -14.72 8.86 -39.71
C GLU A 15 -13.27 8.88 -40.23
N LYS A 16 -12.68 10.08 -40.35
CA LYS A 16 -11.28 10.23 -40.76
C LYS A 16 -10.32 9.67 -39.70
N GLU A 17 -10.56 9.96 -38.43
CA GLU A 17 -9.77 9.44 -37.31
C GLU A 17 -9.89 7.90 -37.22
N GLU A 18 -11.08 7.32 -37.42
CA GLU A 18 -11.27 5.86 -37.47
C GLU A 18 -10.54 5.22 -38.66
N ALA A 19 -10.59 5.86 -39.84
CA ALA A 19 -9.87 5.40 -41.03
C ALA A 19 -8.34 5.42 -40.83
N GLU A 20 -7.82 6.48 -40.19
CA GLU A 20 -6.40 6.61 -39.83
C GLU A 20 -6.00 5.59 -38.76
N ASP A 21 -6.83 5.39 -37.73
CA ASP A 21 -6.61 4.41 -36.67
C ASP A 21 -6.59 2.97 -37.21
N GLY A 22 -7.45 2.67 -38.18
CA GLY A 22 -7.46 1.39 -38.88
C GLY A 22 -6.13 1.05 -39.58
N LEU A 23 -5.29 2.06 -39.88
CA LEU A 23 -3.98 1.89 -40.50
C LEU A 23 -2.83 1.69 -39.50
N LYS A 24 -3.09 1.68 -38.19
CA LYS A 24 -2.06 1.40 -37.18
C LYS A 24 -1.50 -0.02 -37.34
N PHE A 25 -0.18 -0.16 -37.39
CA PHE A 25 0.48 -1.46 -37.33
C PHE A 25 0.18 -2.17 -36.01
N VAL A 26 0.00 -3.48 -36.07
CA VAL A 26 -0.28 -4.29 -34.90
C VAL A 26 1.04 -4.81 -34.33
N ILE A 27 1.27 -4.64 -33.02
CA ILE A 27 2.48 -5.11 -32.33
C ILE A 27 2.14 -6.20 -31.30
N ASP A 28 3.17 -6.89 -30.82
CA ASP A 28 3.04 -7.98 -29.83
C ASP A 28 2.21 -7.57 -28.60
N GLY A 29 1.24 -8.41 -28.23
CA GLY A 29 0.29 -8.15 -27.14
C GLY A 29 -0.98 -7.41 -27.55
N ALA A 30 -1.23 -7.24 -28.85
CA ALA A 30 -2.48 -6.74 -29.40
C ALA A 30 -3.70 -7.58 -28.97
N LYS A 31 -4.89 -6.98 -29.01
CA LYS A 31 -6.15 -7.63 -28.59
C LYS A 31 -7.02 -8.00 -29.77
N LEU A 32 -7.68 -9.14 -29.62
CA LEU A 32 -8.56 -9.74 -30.61
C LEU A 32 -9.98 -9.85 -30.07
N LYS A 33 -10.95 -9.94 -30.98
CA LYS A 33 -12.36 -10.20 -30.64
C LYS A 33 -12.98 -11.25 -31.55
N CYS A 34 -13.67 -12.21 -30.93
CA CYS A 34 -14.47 -13.24 -31.61
C CYS A 34 -15.83 -13.40 -30.90
N ASP A 35 -16.92 -13.01 -31.55
CA ASP A 35 -18.27 -13.03 -30.95
C ASP A 35 -18.78 -14.45 -30.66
N LEU A 36 -18.21 -15.46 -31.32
CA LEU A 36 -18.51 -16.87 -31.12
C LEU A 36 -17.60 -17.56 -30.10
N CYS A 37 -16.74 -16.84 -29.40
CA CYS A 37 -16.06 -17.35 -28.22
C CYS A 37 -16.91 -17.07 -26.97
N THR A 38 -16.93 -17.97 -25.98
CA THR A 38 -17.56 -17.71 -24.67
C THR A 38 -16.82 -16.64 -23.88
N VAL A 39 -15.52 -16.44 -24.17
CA VAL A 39 -14.71 -15.30 -23.73
C VAL A 39 -14.33 -14.52 -24.99
N PRO A 40 -15.12 -13.50 -25.40
CA PRO A 40 -14.98 -12.86 -26.70
C PRO A 40 -13.63 -12.19 -26.93
N GLU A 41 -12.92 -11.80 -25.88
CA GLU A 41 -11.59 -11.19 -25.95
C GLU A 41 -10.48 -12.24 -26.08
N GLY A 42 -9.52 -11.95 -26.96
CA GLY A 42 -8.32 -12.77 -27.19
C GLY A 42 -7.05 -11.95 -27.25
N ASP A 43 -5.92 -12.65 -27.28
CA ASP A 43 -4.58 -12.08 -27.36
C ASP A 43 -3.94 -12.45 -28.70
N LEU A 44 -3.29 -11.49 -29.33
CA LEU A 44 -2.41 -11.72 -30.49
C LEU A 44 -0.96 -11.75 -30.02
N LYS A 45 -0.31 -12.90 -30.19
CA LYS A 45 1.11 -13.12 -29.91
C LYS A 45 1.90 -13.13 -31.21
N VAL A 46 2.97 -12.34 -31.28
CA VAL A 46 3.88 -12.32 -32.44
C VAL A 46 5.01 -13.32 -32.19
N ASN A 47 5.10 -14.32 -33.06
CA ASN A 47 6.10 -15.38 -32.98
C ASN A 47 7.20 -15.22 -34.04
N PHE A 48 6.90 -14.56 -35.15
CA PHE A 48 7.87 -14.28 -36.20
C PHE A 48 8.85 -13.17 -35.77
N ASP A 49 10.10 -13.31 -36.16
CA ASP A 49 11.18 -12.47 -35.64
C ASP A 49 11.31 -11.11 -36.33
N THR A 50 10.25 -10.32 -36.35
CA THR A 50 10.24 -9.02 -37.04
C THR A 50 10.93 -7.90 -36.27
N PRO A 51 11.32 -6.80 -36.95
CA PRO A 51 11.68 -5.54 -36.32
C PRO A 51 10.61 -5.04 -35.34
N THR A 52 11.02 -4.20 -34.41
CA THR A 52 10.17 -3.71 -33.33
C THR A 52 9.62 -2.30 -33.59
N ILE A 53 8.39 -2.06 -33.16
CA ILE A 53 7.81 -0.74 -32.94
C ILE A 53 7.50 -0.65 -31.45
N GLN A 54 8.01 0.37 -30.75
CA GLN A 54 7.86 0.53 -29.30
C GLN A 54 8.31 -0.73 -28.53
N ASP A 55 9.52 -1.19 -28.86
CA ASP A 55 10.18 -2.36 -28.26
C ASP A 55 9.40 -3.68 -28.36
N LYS A 56 8.42 -3.76 -29.26
CA LYS A 56 7.60 -4.94 -29.50
C LYS A 56 7.57 -5.32 -30.97
N LYS A 57 7.62 -6.63 -31.24
CA LYS A 57 7.63 -7.18 -32.61
C LYS A 57 6.35 -6.81 -33.36
N VAL A 58 6.46 -6.52 -34.65
CA VAL A 58 5.32 -6.22 -35.53
C VAL A 58 4.66 -7.50 -36.01
N ALA A 59 3.35 -7.62 -35.81
CA ALA A 59 2.58 -8.75 -36.29
C ALA A 59 2.48 -8.74 -37.83
N THR A 60 2.58 -9.91 -38.45
CA THR A 60 2.48 -10.07 -39.91
C THR A 60 1.51 -11.18 -40.30
N ILE A 61 1.28 -11.34 -41.60
CA ILE A 61 0.40 -12.39 -42.16
C ILE A 61 0.74 -13.83 -41.75
N VAL A 62 1.94 -14.07 -41.21
CA VAL A 62 2.35 -15.40 -40.72
C VAL A 62 1.68 -15.77 -39.39
N GLU A 63 1.17 -14.78 -38.65
CA GLU A 63 0.52 -14.94 -37.35
C GLU A 63 -0.90 -15.48 -37.50
N LYS A 64 -1.05 -16.70 -38.04
CA LYS A 64 -2.34 -17.27 -38.46
C LYS A 64 -2.63 -18.66 -37.90
N ASP A 65 -2.07 -18.97 -36.73
CA ASP A 65 -2.32 -20.23 -36.02
C ASP A 65 -2.66 -20.02 -34.54
N LYS A 66 -2.95 -21.11 -33.83
CA LYS A 66 -3.33 -21.11 -32.41
C LYS A 66 -2.24 -20.63 -31.44
N LYS A 67 -0.99 -20.53 -31.88
CA LYS A 67 0.12 -19.96 -31.09
C LYS A 67 0.10 -18.43 -31.16
N SER A 68 -0.45 -17.86 -32.22
CA SER A 68 -0.53 -16.42 -32.43
C SER A 68 -1.90 -15.86 -32.06
N VAL A 69 -2.98 -16.52 -32.47
CA VAL A 69 -4.37 -16.13 -32.20
C VAL A 69 -4.88 -16.91 -30.99
N ILE A 70 -4.91 -16.29 -29.82
CA ILE A 70 -5.14 -16.98 -28.54
C ILE A 70 -6.48 -16.56 -27.94
N PHE A 71 -7.38 -17.53 -27.78
CA PHE A 71 -8.64 -17.37 -27.04
C PHE A 71 -8.73 -18.40 -25.92
N LYS A 72 -9.14 -17.95 -24.73
CA LYS A 72 -9.23 -18.79 -23.52
C LYS A 72 -10.62 -19.43 -23.33
N GLY A 73 -11.61 -19.04 -24.14
CA GLY A 73 -12.96 -19.58 -24.08
C GLY A 73 -13.20 -20.75 -25.04
N ASN A 74 -14.45 -21.22 -25.04
CA ASN A 74 -14.95 -22.26 -25.93
C ASN A 74 -15.68 -21.65 -27.12
N CYS A 75 -15.69 -22.37 -28.25
CA CYS A 75 -16.44 -21.93 -29.41
C CYS A 75 -17.93 -22.25 -29.23
N LYS A 76 -18.79 -21.23 -29.27
CA LYS A 76 -20.26 -21.35 -29.16
C LYS A 76 -20.89 -22.20 -30.26
N LYS A 77 -20.22 -22.36 -31.40
CA LYS A 77 -20.66 -23.20 -32.52
C LYS A 77 -20.29 -24.68 -32.35
N SER A 78 -19.42 -25.01 -31.40
CA SER A 78 -19.16 -26.41 -31.07
C SER A 78 -20.39 -27.04 -30.40
N PRO A 79 -20.59 -28.37 -30.52
CA PRO A 79 -21.63 -29.07 -29.81
C PRO A 79 -21.61 -28.71 -28.32
N GLN A 80 -22.75 -28.21 -27.82
CA GLN A 80 -22.94 -27.77 -26.43
C GLN A 80 -21.93 -26.70 -25.96
N SER A 81 -21.30 -25.95 -26.88
CA SER A 81 -20.22 -24.99 -26.56
C SER A 81 -19.07 -25.61 -25.76
N SER A 82 -18.80 -26.90 -25.96
CA SER A 82 -17.87 -27.68 -25.13
C SER A 82 -16.42 -27.60 -25.58
N SER A 83 -16.16 -27.25 -26.85
CA SER A 83 -14.81 -27.31 -27.41
C SER A 83 -14.04 -25.99 -27.25
N PRO A 84 -12.84 -26.01 -26.65
CA PRO A 84 -11.97 -24.83 -26.57
C PRO A 84 -11.67 -24.24 -27.94
N CYS A 85 -11.69 -22.91 -28.09
CA CYS A 85 -11.34 -22.26 -29.35
C CYS A 85 -9.96 -22.71 -29.85
N ALA A 86 -8.99 -22.86 -28.94
CA ALA A 86 -7.64 -23.33 -29.26
C ALA A 86 -7.56 -24.72 -29.90
N SER A 87 -8.59 -25.57 -29.77
CA SER A 87 -8.61 -26.93 -30.35
C SER A 87 -9.36 -27.02 -31.67
N VAL A 88 -10.37 -26.18 -31.91
CA VAL A 88 -11.25 -26.30 -33.09
C VAL A 88 -11.07 -25.19 -34.11
N MET A 89 -10.39 -24.10 -33.76
CA MET A 89 -10.26 -22.94 -34.62
C MET A 89 -9.48 -23.28 -35.90
N GLN A 90 -10.09 -22.97 -37.04
CA GLN A 90 -9.52 -23.11 -38.38
C GLN A 90 -9.44 -21.72 -39.01
N LEU A 91 -8.23 -21.17 -39.12
CA LEU A 91 -8.02 -19.80 -39.58
C LEU A 91 -7.74 -19.75 -41.08
N ALA A 92 -8.37 -18.80 -41.77
CA ALA A 92 -8.05 -18.46 -43.16
C ALA A 92 -6.83 -17.53 -43.24
N ASP A 93 -6.59 -16.92 -44.40
CA ASP A 93 -5.60 -15.87 -44.53
C ASP A 93 -6.13 -14.53 -44.00
N TRP A 94 -5.20 -13.71 -43.51
CA TRP A 94 -5.48 -12.34 -43.08
C TRP A 94 -5.93 -11.47 -44.27
N LYS A 95 -6.88 -10.58 -44.00
CA LYS A 95 -7.38 -9.57 -44.95
C LYS A 95 -7.05 -8.17 -44.45
N ASP A 96 -7.10 -7.21 -45.38
CA ASP A 96 -6.89 -5.78 -45.11
C ASP A 96 -5.54 -5.49 -44.42
N VAL A 97 -4.49 -6.15 -44.92
CA VAL A 97 -3.12 -6.06 -44.41
C VAL A 97 -2.39 -4.83 -44.97
N GLY A 98 -1.26 -4.47 -44.35
CA GLY A 98 -0.43 -3.38 -44.83
C GLY A 98 0.29 -3.72 -46.13
N THR A 99 0.72 -2.70 -46.86
CA THR A 99 1.41 -2.84 -48.16
C THR A 99 2.93 -2.73 -48.05
N VAL A 100 3.46 -2.35 -46.88
CA VAL A 100 4.90 -2.33 -46.59
C VAL A 100 5.39 -3.71 -46.16
N TYR A 101 6.70 -3.93 -46.16
CA TYR A 101 7.29 -5.20 -45.73
C TYR A 101 7.98 -5.08 -44.37
N PHE A 102 7.70 -6.02 -43.48
CA PHE A 102 8.49 -6.32 -42.28
C PHE A 102 9.07 -7.71 -42.46
N GLN A 103 10.39 -7.78 -42.74
CA GLN A 103 11.07 -9.04 -43.12
C GLN A 103 10.32 -9.81 -44.22
N GLU A 104 10.07 -9.14 -45.35
CA GLU A 104 9.42 -9.74 -46.53
C GLU A 104 7.98 -10.25 -46.29
N LYS A 105 7.37 -9.91 -45.14
CA LYS A 105 5.96 -10.22 -44.84
C LYS A 105 5.15 -8.94 -44.72
N PHE A 106 3.91 -8.99 -45.20
CA PHE A 106 2.95 -7.90 -45.00
C PHE A 106 2.55 -7.81 -43.52
N PRO A 107 2.59 -6.62 -42.91
CA PRO A 107 2.20 -6.43 -41.52
C PRO A 107 0.68 -6.44 -41.38
N LEU A 108 0.21 -6.79 -40.19
CA LEU A 108 -1.18 -6.63 -39.81
C LEU A 108 -1.44 -5.18 -39.41
N LEU A 109 -2.60 -4.68 -39.80
CA LEU A 109 -3.13 -3.37 -39.43
C LEU A 109 -4.28 -3.56 -38.44
N LEU A 110 -4.65 -2.53 -37.70
CA LEU A 110 -5.79 -2.60 -36.77
C LEU A 110 -7.10 -3.02 -37.48
N LYS A 111 -7.28 -2.60 -38.73
CA LYS A 111 -8.42 -3.02 -39.56
C LYS A 111 -8.34 -4.47 -40.08
N SER A 112 -7.19 -5.14 -39.95
CA SER A 112 -7.01 -6.48 -40.47
C SER A 112 -7.92 -7.48 -39.76
N THR A 113 -8.43 -8.44 -40.52
CA THR A 113 -9.32 -9.49 -40.01
C THR A 113 -8.88 -10.86 -40.48
N ILE A 114 -9.22 -11.90 -39.71
CA ILE A 114 -8.97 -13.29 -40.08
C ILE A 114 -10.22 -14.14 -39.86
N LYS A 115 -10.62 -14.87 -40.89
CA LYS A 115 -11.83 -15.69 -40.83
C LYS A 115 -11.56 -16.97 -40.04
N CYS A 116 -12.39 -17.24 -39.02
CA CYS A 116 -12.46 -18.55 -38.40
C CYS A 116 -13.47 -19.40 -39.17
N ASN A 117 -13.01 -20.34 -39.99
CA ASN A 117 -13.86 -21.20 -40.81
C ASN A 117 -14.76 -22.13 -39.97
N TYR A 118 -14.26 -22.57 -38.80
CA TYR A 118 -15.06 -23.35 -37.85
C TYR A 118 -16.24 -22.52 -37.32
N GLY A 119 -15.96 -21.36 -36.73
CA GLY A 119 -16.97 -20.43 -36.20
C GLY A 119 -17.86 -19.82 -37.29
N GLY A 120 -17.32 -19.60 -38.49
CA GLY A 120 -17.98 -18.90 -39.58
C GLY A 120 -18.00 -17.38 -39.44
N VAL A 121 -17.20 -16.81 -38.55
CA VAL A 121 -17.11 -15.36 -38.29
C VAL A 121 -15.67 -14.85 -38.45
N ASP A 122 -15.55 -13.56 -38.74
CA ASP A 122 -14.27 -12.87 -38.80
C ASP A 122 -13.83 -12.45 -37.39
N ILE A 123 -12.59 -12.78 -37.04
CA ILE A 123 -11.92 -12.32 -35.84
C ILE A 123 -11.32 -10.94 -36.15
N LYS A 124 -11.61 -9.97 -35.29
CA LYS A 124 -11.16 -8.58 -35.45
C LYS A 124 -10.04 -8.27 -34.48
N ILE A 125 -9.15 -7.37 -34.88
CA ILE A 125 -8.17 -6.75 -33.97
C ILE A 125 -8.84 -5.51 -33.36
N THR A 126 -8.84 -5.40 -32.03
CA THR A 126 -9.53 -4.32 -31.31
C THR A 126 -8.57 -3.37 -30.58
N ASP A 127 -7.32 -3.76 -30.42
CA ASP A 127 -6.24 -2.93 -29.89
C ASP A 127 -4.96 -3.30 -30.62
N SER A 128 -4.30 -2.31 -31.24
CA SER A 128 -3.03 -2.52 -31.96
C SER A 128 -1.83 -2.74 -31.03
N ALA A 129 -2.02 -2.60 -29.71
CA ALA A 129 -1.00 -2.55 -28.66
C ALA A 129 -0.02 -1.38 -28.73
N GLN A 130 -0.05 -0.55 -29.78
CA GLN A 130 0.68 0.71 -29.81
C GLN A 130 0.16 1.64 -28.71
N ARG A 131 1.07 2.36 -28.06
CA ARG A 131 0.77 3.36 -27.04
C ARG A 131 1.46 4.65 -27.42
N ASN A 132 0.72 5.75 -27.53
CA ASN A 132 1.33 7.06 -27.73
C ASN A 132 1.61 7.66 -26.34
N ALA A 133 2.70 7.23 -25.71
CA ALA A 133 3.21 7.85 -24.49
C ALA A 133 4.47 8.65 -24.87
N PRO A 134 4.50 9.99 -24.74
CA PRO A 134 5.71 10.74 -25.00
C PRO A 134 6.74 10.46 -23.90
N GLU A 135 7.90 9.90 -24.25
CA GLU A 135 9.00 9.63 -23.31
C GLU A 135 9.73 10.90 -22.82
N LYS A 136 9.60 12.00 -23.57
CA LYS A 136 9.96 13.38 -23.21
C LYS A 136 9.58 14.28 -24.39
N ILE A 137 8.85 15.37 -24.13
CA ILE A 137 8.59 16.39 -25.14
C ILE A 137 9.72 17.42 -25.02
N ASP A 138 10.52 17.58 -26.09
CA ASP A 138 11.43 18.72 -26.22
C ASP A 138 10.61 19.95 -26.61
N THR A 139 10.53 20.92 -25.70
CA THR A 139 9.69 22.13 -25.82
C THR A 139 10.46 23.33 -26.36
N THR A 140 11.68 23.17 -26.89
CA THR A 140 12.57 24.30 -27.21
C THR A 140 12.09 25.28 -28.29
N ALA A 141 10.98 25.04 -29.00
CA ALA A 141 10.49 26.01 -30.00
C ALA A 141 8.98 26.09 -30.25
N ALA A 142 8.14 25.32 -29.55
CA ALA A 142 6.69 25.49 -29.66
C ALA A 142 6.21 26.51 -28.61
N PRO A 143 5.40 27.52 -28.95
CA PRO A 143 4.71 28.32 -27.93
C PRO A 143 3.73 27.39 -27.22
N VAL A 144 4.20 26.84 -26.10
CA VAL A 144 3.36 26.11 -25.14
C VAL A 144 2.32 27.13 -24.66
N PRO A 145 1.01 26.88 -24.83
CA PRO A 145 0.01 27.68 -24.15
C PRO A 145 0.41 27.73 -22.67
N PRO A 146 0.47 28.92 -22.03
CA PRO A 146 0.85 29.01 -20.63
C PRO A 146 0.05 27.96 -19.85
N ALA A 147 0.74 27.12 -19.08
CA ALA A 147 0.06 26.18 -18.20
C ALA A 147 -1.00 26.98 -17.43
N GLU A 148 -2.26 26.56 -17.51
CA GLU A 148 -3.33 27.28 -16.85
C GLU A 148 -2.99 27.36 -15.37
N ILE A 149 -2.76 28.56 -14.85
CA ILE A 149 -2.38 28.75 -13.45
C ILE A 149 -3.61 28.37 -12.62
N ILE A 150 -3.50 27.29 -11.87
CA ILE A 150 -4.55 26.86 -10.96
C ILE A 150 -4.42 27.66 -9.67
N TYR A 151 -5.40 28.54 -9.44
CA TYR A 151 -5.49 29.38 -8.25
C TYR A 151 -6.38 28.70 -7.19
N VAL A 152 -5.75 28.01 -6.25
CA VAL A 152 -6.43 27.33 -5.14
C VAL A 152 -5.83 27.70 -3.78
N ASN A 153 -6.68 27.76 -2.76
CA ASN A 153 -6.31 27.86 -1.36
C ASN A 153 -5.98 26.48 -0.78
N GLY A 154 -5.11 26.47 0.22
CA GLY A 154 -4.74 25.25 0.94
C GLY A 154 -3.27 25.19 1.32
N HIS A 155 -2.88 24.00 1.79
CA HIS A 155 -1.52 23.65 2.18
C HIS A 155 -0.90 22.70 1.17
N PHE A 156 0.31 23.03 0.71
CA PHE A 156 1.00 22.30 -0.35
C PHE A 156 2.20 21.56 0.22
N TYR A 157 2.27 20.27 -0.08
CA TYR A 157 3.38 19.41 0.29
C TYR A 157 3.98 18.79 -0.94
N ASN A 158 5.31 18.81 -1.04
CA ASN A 158 6.01 18.05 -2.05
C ASN A 158 5.76 16.55 -1.86
N THR A 159 5.71 15.77 -2.95
CA THR A 159 5.65 14.30 -2.91
C THR A 159 6.75 13.65 -2.04
N ASN A 160 7.86 14.36 -1.78
CA ASN A 160 8.89 13.93 -0.83
C ASN A 160 8.53 14.13 0.66
N GLY A 161 7.36 14.69 0.97
CA GLY A 161 6.89 14.99 2.33
C GLY A 161 7.32 16.36 2.88
N ALA A 162 8.08 17.15 2.13
CA ALA A 162 8.42 18.52 2.52
C ALA A 162 7.21 19.44 2.38
N TYR A 163 7.11 20.42 3.27
CA TYR A 163 6.10 21.46 3.17
C TYR A 163 6.58 22.58 2.25
N GLU A 164 5.79 22.90 1.22
CA GLU A 164 6.15 23.89 0.20
C GLU A 164 5.55 25.26 0.49
N GLY A 165 4.34 25.31 1.07
CA GLY A 165 3.73 26.57 1.48
C GLY A 165 2.22 26.49 1.74
N LYS A 166 1.65 27.65 2.07
CA LYS A 166 0.21 27.87 2.25
C LYS A 166 -0.24 28.98 1.31
N VAL A 167 -1.43 28.85 0.75
CA VAL A 167 -2.11 29.93 0.00
C VAL A 167 -3.47 30.19 0.65
N ASN A 168 -3.78 31.47 0.84
CA ASN A 168 -5.05 31.95 1.40
C ASN A 168 -5.41 33.31 0.78
N GLU A 169 -5.84 33.27 -0.47
CA GLU A 169 -6.24 34.44 -1.23
C GLU A 169 -7.76 34.39 -1.45
N ALA A 170 -8.43 35.54 -1.30
CA ALA A 170 -9.89 35.61 -1.38
C ALA A 170 -10.45 35.22 -2.76
N GLU A 171 -9.67 35.44 -3.82
CA GLU A 171 -10.04 35.18 -5.21
C GLU A 171 -9.78 33.73 -5.64
N ASN A 172 -9.03 32.97 -4.83
CA ASN A 172 -8.71 31.58 -5.13
C ASN A 172 -9.87 30.65 -4.75
N SER A 173 -10.04 29.58 -5.52
CA SER A 173 -10.99 28.52 -5.21
C SER A 173 -10.48 27.59 -4.09
N GLY A 174 -11.33 26.70 -3.57
CA GLY A 174 -10.95 25.76 -2.50
C GLY A 174 -10.95 26.37 -1.10
N ASP A 175 -10.59 25.55 -0.10
CA ASP A 175 -10.57 25.94 1.32
C ASP A 175 -9.14 26.06 1.84
N ILE A 176 -8.87 27.00 2.77
CA ILE A 176 -7.55 27.16 3.39
C ILE A 176 -7.10 25.89 4.12
N GLY A 177 -8.03 25.07 4.59
CA GLY A 177 -7.80 23.79 5.24
C GLY A 177 -7.54 22.64 4.26
N ASP A 178 -7.67 22.82 2.95
CA ASP A 178 -7.38 21.76 1.98
C ASP A 178 -5.90 21.38 1.98
N VAL A 179 -5.61 20.12 1.68
CA VAL A 179 -4.23 19.59 1.60
C VAL A 179 -3.96 19.05 0.21
N TYR A 180 -2.88 19.54 -0.41
CA TYR A 180 -2.45 19.14 -1.73
C TYR A 180 -1.05 18.51 -1.68
N THR A 181 -0.84 17.45 -2.47
CA THR A 181 0.52 17.06 -2.87
C THR A 181 0.93 17.78 -4.15
N CYS A 182 2.22 18.05 -4.34
CA CYS A 182 2.76 18.66 -5.56
C CYS A 182 4.16 18.12 -5.88
N THR A 183 4.66 18.36 -7.10
CA THR A 183 6.02 18.00 -7.53
C THR A 183 7.05 19.11 -7.29
N GLY A 184 6.62 20.20 -6.64
CA GLY A 184 7.44 21.36 -6.29
C GLY A 184 6.72 22.66 -6.58
N LYS A 185 7.48 23.76 -6.55
CA LYS A 185 7.00 25.11 -6.87
C LYS A 185 7.72 25.69 -8.09
N SER A 186 7.01 26.50 -8.84
CA SER A 186 7.55 27.25 -9.99
C SER A 186 7.07 28.69 -9.99
N THR A 187 7.83 29.58 -10.61
CA THR A 187 7.42 30.97 -10.85
C THR A 187 6.81 31.07 -12.23
N GLN A 188 5.57 31.52 -12.31
CA GLN A 188 4.85 31.76 -13.57
C GLN A 188 4.41 33.23 -13.65
N LYS A 189 4.17 33.74 -14.85
CA LYS A 189 3.61 35.09 -15.04
C LYS A 189 2.10 35.01 -15.21
N ASP A 190 1.37 35.80 -14.43
CA ASP A 190 -0.08 35.91 -14.56
C ASP A 190 -0.48 36.66 -15.86
N LYS A 191 -1.80 36.81 -16.08
CA LYS A 191 -2.38 37.54 -17.22
C LYS A 191 -1.94 39.01 -17.33
N ASN A 192 -1.42 39.59 -16.24
CA ASN A 192 -0.91 40.97 -16.18
C ASN A 192 0.63 41.01 -16.27
N GLY A 193 1.29 39.88 -16.51
CA GLY A 193 2.74 39.76 -16.57
C GLY A 193 3.45 39.75 -15.20
N LYS A 194 2.69 39.70 -14.09
CA LYS A 194 3.23 39.66 -12.73
C LYS A 194 3.70 38.24 -12.39
N GLU A 195 4.87 38.13 -11.80
CA GLU A 195 5.39 36.85 -11.30
C GLU A 195 4.58 36.36 -10.09
N VAL A 196 4.15 35.09 -10.16
CA VAL A 196 3.35 34.39 -9.15
C VAL A 196 3.99 33.03 -8.90
N THR A 197 4.11 32.66 -7.62
CA THR A 197 4.52 31.29 -7.25
C THR A 197 3.33 30.35 -7.41
N THR A 198 3.55 29.27 -8.13
CA THR A 198 2.57 28.21 -8.39
C THR A 198 3.13 26.88 -7.93
N TYR A 199 2.25 25.91 -7.71
CA TYR A 199 2.62 24.56 -7.32
C TYR A 199 2.35 23.60 -8.48
N ASN A 200 3.30 22.73 -8.76
CA ASN A 200 3.27 21.86 -9.93
C ASN A 200 2.52 20.56 -9.60
N ASP A 201 1.72 20.06 -10.55
CA ASP A 201 1.02 18.76 -10.46
C ASP A 201 0.25 18.58 -9.16
N ILE A 202 -0.51 19.61 -8.76
CA ILE A 202 -1.25 19.58 -7.50
C ILE A 202 -2.31 18.47 -7.52
N LYS A 203 -2.38 17.70 -6.44
CA LYS A 203 -3.42 16.69 -6.21
C LYS A 203 -4.01 16.89 -4.82
N LEU A 204 -5.30 17.18 -4.78
CA LEU A 204 -6.07 17.32 -3.55
C LEU A 204 -6.20 15.97 -2.84
N LEU A 205 -5.84 15.93 -1.56
CA LEU A 205 -5.93 14.74 -0.73
C LEU A 205 -7.34 14.61 -0.14
N LYS A 206 -7.88 13.39 -0.22
CA LYS A 206 -9.22 13.08 0.26
C LYS A 206 -9.19 11.89 1.22
N GLU A 207 -9.96 12.00 2.29
CA GLU A 207 -10.29 10.89 3.18
C GLU A 207 -11.61 10.27 2.70
N ASN A 208 -11.51 9.19 1.92
CA ASN A 208 -12.61 8.68 1.09
C ASN A 208 -13.01 9.73 0.05
N ASP A 209 -14.24 10.23 0.05
CA ASP A 209 -14.72 11.20 -0.94
C ASP A 209 -14.66 12.68 -0.46
N GLU A 210 -14.23 12.90 0.79
CA GLU A 210 -14.18 14.23 1.41
C GLU A 210 -12.74 14.75 1.50
N ASN A 211 -12.54 16.05 1.30
CA ASN A 211 -11.24 16.68 1.49
C ASN A 211 -10.78 16.51 2.94
N ILE A 212 -9.55 16.04 3.13
CA ILE A 212 -8.96 15.99 4.47
C ILE A 212 -8.55 17.40 4.89
N SER A 213 -8.98 17.83 6.08
CA SER A 213 -8.51 19.11 6.62
C SER A 213 -7.05 19.04 7.04
N HIS A 214 -6.33 20.16 6.91
CA HIS A 214 -4.92 20.27 7.27
C HIS A 214 -4.65 19.94 8.73
N SER A 215 -5.51 20.38 9.65
CA SER A 215 -5.47 20.01 11.07
C SER A 215 -5.58 18.49 11.25
N ASN A 216 -6.50 17.82 10.54
CA ASN A 216 -6.65 16.38 10.64
C ASN A 216 -5.44 15.65 10.06
N PHE A 217 -4.95 16.07 8.89
CA PHE A 217 -3.74 15.54 8.28
C PHE A 217 -2.53 15.64 9.23
N CYS A 218 -2.29 16.82 9.82
CA CYS A 218 -1.19 17.04 10.75
C CYS A 218 -1.34 16.23 12.05
N TYR A 219 -2.55 16.05 12.57
CA TYR A 219 -2.81 15.22 13.73
C TYR A 219 -2.50 13.74 13.45
N ILE A 220 -3.02 13.21 12.34
CA ILE A 220 -2.78 11.82 11.93
C ILE A 220 -1.28 11.60 11.71
N ALA A 221 -0.60 12.54 11.05
CA ALA A 221 0.84 12.48 10.83
C ALA A 221 1.63 12.44 12.14
N TYR A 222 1.22 13.17 13.17
CA TYR A 222 1.87 13.10 14.47
C TYR A 222 1.73 11.71 15.10
N VAL A 223 0.50 11.17 15.13
CA VAL A 223 0.25 9.89 15.78
C VAL A 223 0.99 8.77 15.04
N VAL A 224 0.89 8.68 13.72
CA VAL A 224 1.61 7.67 12.91
C VAL A 224 3.12 7.76 13.12
N LYS A 225 3.68 8.97 13.17
CA LYS A 225 5.10 9.18 13.44
C LYS A 225 5.53 8.64 14.81
N MET A 226 4.70 8.82 15.82
CA MET A 226 4.99 8.46 17.20
C MET A 226 4.77 6.96 17.48
N GLU A 227 3.90 6.30 16.70
CA GLU A 227 3.70 4.85 16.74
C GLU A 227 4.83 4.08 16.05
N ALA A 228 5.42 4.62 14.98
CA ALA A 228 6.57 4.00 14.32
C ALA A 228 7.83 4.06 15.20
N GLY A 229 8.68 3.04 15.12
CA GLY A 229 9.94 3.01 15.85
C GLY A 229 10.98 3.94 15.24
N GLU A 230 11.37 3.66 14.00
CA GLU A 230 12.50 4.30 13.32
C GLU A 230 12.06 5.07 12.06
N ASN A 231 13.02 5.57 11.28
CA ASN A 231 12.78 6.19 9.97
C ASN A 231 12.51 5.13 8.88
N ASP A 232 11.57 4.21 9.11
CA ASP A 232 11.19 3.16 8.16
C ASP A 232 9.88 3.54 7.44
N LEU A 233 10.00 3.88 6.15
CA LEU A 233 8.85 4.23 5.31
C LEU A 233 7.85 3.06 5.19
N LYS A 234 8.30 1.81 5.17
CA LYS A 234 7.43 0.64 5.09
C LYS A 234 6.60 0.52 6.36
N GLU A 235 7.23 0.67 7.54
CA GLU A 235 6.51 0.65 8.83
C GLU A 235 5.49 1.79 8.93
N LEU A 236 5.90 3.00 8.56
CA LEU A 236 5.01 4.16 8.54
C LEU A 236 3.80 3.95 7.62
N LYS A 237 4.02 3.38 6.42
CA LYS A 237 2.94 3.02 5.49
C LYS A 237 2.03 1.95 6.09
N CYS A 238 2.58 0.93 6.74
CA CYS A 238 1.78 -0.12 7.38
C CYS A 238 0.91 0.45 8.52
N ILE A 239 1.47 1.27 9.41
CA ILE A 239 0.71 1.89 10.52
C ILE A 239 -0.39 2.81 9.96
N ALA A 240 -0.07 3.59 8.93
CA ALA A 240 -1.04 4.48 8.29
C ALA A 240 -2.20 3.68 7.67
N TYR A 241 -1.92 2.67 6.84
CA TYR A 241 -2.97 1.82 6.26
C TYR A 241 -3.78 1.08 7.32
N THR A 242 -3.12 0.51 8.32
CA THR A 242 -3.77 -0.31 9.35
C THR A 242 -4.78 0.52 10.16
N SER A 243 -4.38 1.73 10.57
CA SER A 243 -5.28 2.65 11.28
C SER A 243 -6.39 3.18 10.37
N PHE A 244 -6.12 3.43 9.08
CA PHE A 244 -7.15 3.83 8.12
C PHE A 244 -8.15 2.71 7.82
N ASN A 245 -7.70 1.46 7.70
CA ASN A 245 -8.55 0.29 7.52
C ASN A 245 -9.50 0.12 8.72
N ARG A 246 -8.97 0.27 9.94
CA ARG A 246 -9.78 0.23 11.14
C ARG A 246 -10.81 1.36 11.19
N SER A 247 -10.46 2.58 10.76
CA SER A 247 -11.42 3.70 10.76
C SER A 247 -12.55 3.46 9.76
N LYS A 248 -12.24 2.96 8.55
CA LYS A 248 -13.24 2.51 7.58
C LYS A 248 -14.14 1.41 8.14
N LYS A 249 -13.56 0.40 8.79
CA LYS A 249 -14.29 -0.71 9.39
C LYS A 249 -15.31 -0.24 10.42
N LEU A 250 -14.92 0.73 11.26
CA LEU A 250 -15.76 1.33 12.29
C LEU A 250 -16.65 2.46 11.78
N LYS A 251 -16.49 2.87 10.51
CA LYS A 251 -17.21 3.99 9.88
C LYS A 251 -17.05 5.30 10.65
N ILE A 252 -15.85 5.57 11.13
CA ILE A 252 -15.48 6.83 11.79
C ILE A 252 -14.33 7.51 11.04
N LYS A 253 -14.16 8.82 11.26
CA LYS A 253 -13.03 9.56 10.67
C LYS A 253 -11.70 9.06 11.23
N TRP A 254 -10.65 9.09 10.42
CA TRP A 254 -9.34 8.54 10.77
C TRP A 254 -8.73 9.23 11.99
N LYS A 255 -8.81 10.57 12.07
CA LYS A 255 -8.43 11.32 13.27
C LYS A 255 -9.22 10.88 14.50
N GLN A 256 -10.53 10.66 14.35
CA GLN A 256 -11.38 10.26 15.47
C GLN A 256 -10.94 8.91 16.04
N LEU A 257 -10.59 7.94 15.19
CA LEU A 257 -10.02 6.67 15.64
C LEU A 257 -8.71 6.89 16.41
N LEU A 258 -7.75 7.60 15.81
CA LEU A 258 -6.42 7.80 16.39
C LEU A 258 -6.45 8.61 17.68
N ALA A 259 -7.50 9.42 17.90
CA ALA A 259 -7.71 10.13 19.16
C ALA A 259 -8.17 9.22 20.32
N THR A 260 -8.59 7.98 20.04
CA THR A 260 -8.98 7.01 21.08
C THR A 260 -7.78 6.27 21.67
N ALA A 261 -8.06 5.31 22.57
CA ALA A 261 -7.09 4.35 23.09
C ALA A 261 -6.60 3.32 22.06
N TYR A 262 -7.11 3.36 20.81
CA TYR A 262 -6.57 2.55 19.72
C TYR A 262 -5.07 2.81 19.48
N SER A 263 -4.62 4.05 19.70
CA SER A 263 -3.21 4.43 19.72
C SER A 263 -2.75 4.70 21.15
N SER A 264 -1.61 4.14 21.54
CA SER A 264 -1.02 4.33 22.87
C SER A 264 -0.23 5.64 23.02
N VAL A 265 -0.07 6.40 21.94
CA VAL A 265 0.66 7.68 21.96
C VAL A 265 0.02 8.63 22.97
N GLY A 266 0.82 9.07 23.95
CA GLY A 266 0.48 10.14 24.88
C GLY A 266 0.59 11.53 24.24
N ASP A 267 -0.09 12.52 24.81
CA ASP A 267 -0.05 13.93 24.38
C ASP A 267 -0.20 14.13 22.86
N LYS A 268 -1.22 13.48 22.28
CA LYS A 268 -1.53 13.54 20.86
C LYS A 268 -1.82 14.99 20.43
N LYS A 269 -1.10 15.46 19.42
CA LYS A 269 -1.15 16.84 18.91
C LYS A 269 -0.91 16.88 17.42
N GLU A 270 -0.91 18.05 16.82
CA GLU A 270 -0.61 18.22 15.40
C GLU A 270 0.90 18.26 15.13
N LEU A 271 1.33 17.56 14.09
CA LEU A 271 2.69 17.64 13.58
C LEU A 271 2.86 18.98 12.84
N LYS A 272 3.70 19.86 13.38
CA LYS A 272 4.03 21.13 12.71
C LYS A 272 4.44 20.90 11.26
N GLU A 273 3.81 21.60 10.33
CA GLU A 273 4.04 21.50 8.89
C GLU A 273 5.49 21.85 8.51
N THR A 274 6.09 22.82 9.21
CA THR A 274 7.49 23.24 9.02
C THR A 274 8.52 22.23 9.53
N LYS A 275 8.08 21.16 10.22
CA LYS A 275 8.98 20.13 10.72
C LYS A 275 9.50 19.28 9.56
N ASN A 276 10.81 19.36 9.31
CA ASN A 276 11.46 18.82 8.10
C ASN A 276 12.46 17.68 8.37
N ASP A 277 12.45 17.10 9.58
CA ASP A 277 13.24 15.88 9.83
C ASP A 277 12.73 14.73 8.96
N GLU A 278 13.63 13.79 8.67
CA GLU A 278 13.37 12.65 7.79
C GLU A 278 12.10 11.88 8.17
N LYS A 279 11.94 11.51 9.45
CA LYS A 279 10.74 10.80 9.93
C LYS A 279 9.46 11.58 9.65
N SER A 280 9.45 12.89 9.87
CA SER A 280 8.28 13.74 9.55
C SER A 280 7.95 13.73 8.06
N LYS A 281 8.95 13.81 7.19
CA LYS A 281 8.75 13.73 5.73
C LYS A 281 8.22 12.35 5.32
N LEU A 282 8.88 11.27 5.74
CA LEU A 282 8.46 9.90 5.46
C LEU A 282 7.03 9.63 5.97
N THR A 283 6.67 10.18 7.12
CA THR A 283 5.31 10.02 7.66
C THR A 283 4.27 10.66 6.74
N ARG A 284 4.52 11.89 6.27
CA ARG A 284 3.61 12.55 5.31
C ARG A 284 3.53 11.75 4.00
N GLN A 285 4.65 11.22 3.51
CA GLN A 285 4.63 10.31 2.36
C GLN A 285 3.79 9.06 2.58
N ALA A 286 3.85 8.46 3.76
CA ALA A 286 3.00 7.33 4.13
C ALA A 286 1.51 7.70 4.11
N LEU A 287 1.15 8.89 4.60
CA LEU A 287 -0.23 9.40 4.52
C LEU A 287 -0.65 9.67 3.08
N PHE A 288 0.22 10.25 2.23
CA PHE A 288 -0.08 10.44 0.81
C PHE A 288 -0.37 9.11 0.13
N TYR A 289 0.44 8.09 0.42
CA TYR A 289 0.27 6.75 -0.11
C TYR A 289 -1.13 6.20 0.22
N VAL A 290 -1.61 6.37 1.46
CA VAL A 290 -2.97 5.98 1.86
C VAL A 290 -4.06 6.82 1.18
N LEU A 291 -3.94 8.15 1.23
CA LEU A 291 -4.97 9.10 0.77
C LEU A 291 -5.08 9.16 -0.76
N ASN A 292 -4.02 8.78 -1.47
CA ASN A 292 -4.03 8.62 -2.92
C ASN A 292 -4.67 7.30 -3.38
N SER A 293 -5.16 6.47 -2.44
CA SER A 293 -5.78 5.18 -2.71
C SER A 293 -4.85 4.20 -3.44
N GLU A 294 -3.59 4.17 -3.04
CA GLU A 294 -2.62 3.17 -3.49
C GLU A 294 -2.98 1.77 -2.96
N ASP A 295 -2.24 0.75 -3.37
CA ASP A 295 -2.47 -0.63 -2.90
C ASP A 295 -2.21 -0.75 -1.39
N ASP A 296 -3.18 -1.35 -0.67
CA ASP A 296 -3.04 -1.68 0.75
C ASP A 296 -2.02 -2.79 0.97
N LEU A 297 -0.78 -2.39 1.23
CA LEU A 297 0.35 -3.29 1.52
C LEU A 297 0.13 -4.17 2.76
N THR A 298 -0.82 -3.83 3.62
CA THR A 298 -1.12 -4.59 4.85
C THR A 298 -2.14 -5.70 4.62
N ASN A 299 -2.72 -5.78 3.41
CA ASN A 299 -3.74 -6.76 3.05
C ASN A 299 -4.95 -6.76 4.03
N GLY A 300 -5.39 -5.57 4.42
CA GLY A 300 -6.53 -5.37 5.31
C GLY A 300 -6.21 -5.57 6.78
N ALA A 301 -4.97 -5.32 7.23
CA ALA A 301 -4.68 -5.31 8.66
C ALA A 301 -5.47 -4.19 9.35
N GLU A 302 -5.87 -4.43 10.60
CA GLU A 302 -6.61 -3.51 11.46
C GLU A 302 -5.90 -3.22 12.79
N PHE A 303 -4.86 -3.98 13.14
CA PHE A 303 -4.08 -3.80 14.37
C PHE A 303 -2.59 -4.05 14.11
N TRP A 304 -1.73 -3.62 15.02
CA TRP A 304 -0.32 -3.97 15.03
C TRP A 304 0.16 -4.20 16.46
N ASP A 305 1.22 -4.98 16.60
CA ASP A 305 1.95 -5.13 17.85
C ASP A 305 3.47 -5.03 17.59
N GLY A 306 4.20 -4.59 18.61
CA GLY A 306 5.64 -4.42 18.53
C GLY A 306 6.42 -5.63 19.05
N THR A 307 7.66 -5.37 19.43
CA THR A 307 8.59 -6.35 20.01
C THR A 307 8.01 -7.11 21.23
N ASP A 308 7.09 -6.49 21.97
CA ASP A 308 6.44 -7.06 23.15
C ASP A 308 5.66 -8.34 22.84
N PHE A 309 5.08 -8.45 21.65
CA PHE A 309 4.40 -9.67 21.21
C PHE A 309 5.34 -10.88 21.19
N LEU A 310 6.56 -10.73 20.66
CA LEU A 310 7.56 -11.79 20.68
C LEU A 310 8.19 -11.98 22.06
N ALA A 311 8.33 -10.91 22.84
CA ALA A 311 8.98 -10.94 24.13
C ALA A 311 8.14 -11.64 25.20
N TRP A 312 6.81 -11.47 25.15
CA TRP A 312 5.92 -11.98 26.19
C TRP A 312 5.21 -13.26 25.78
N GLY A 313 4.83 -13.41 24.50
CA GLY A 313 4.09 -14.57 24.02
C GLY A 313 2.85 -14.85 24.87
N ASN A 314 2.63 -16.11 25.24
CA ASN A 314 1.67 -16.53 26.25
C ASN A 314 2.36 -17.10 27.51
N SER A 315 3.70 -17.21 27.51
CA SER A 315 4.45 -17.91 28.55
C SER A 315 5.18 -17.02 29.56
N GLU A 316 5.24 -15.70 29.35
CA GLU A 316 6.02 -14.79 30.22
C GLU A 316 5.12 -13.82 30.99
N THR A 317 5.37 -13.65 32.29
CA THR A 317 4.76 -12.56 33.07
C THR A 317 5.33 -11.21 32.63
N ASN A 318 4.48 -10.37 32.04
CA ASN A 318 4.86 -9.05 31.54
C ASN A 318 5.07 -8.03 32.70
N PRO A 319 5.66 -6.83 32.44
CA PRO A 319 5.98 -5.84 33.48
C PRO A 319 4.77 -5.28 34.27
N TYR A 320 3.56 -5.60 33.84
CA TYR A 320 2.31 -5.21 34.49
C TYR A 320 1.74 -6.33 35.36
N ASN A 321 2.53 -7.37 35.67
CA ASN A 321 2.14 -8.52 36.47
C ASN A 321 0.96 -9.29 35.85
N LYS A 322 0.99 -9.46 34.53
CA LYS A 322 0.03 -10.25 33.76
C LYS A 322 0.79 -11.29 32.94
N LEU A 323 0.29 -12.53 32.92
CA LEU A 323 0.81 -13.59 32.07
C LEU A 323 0.52 -13.28 30.59
N GLY A 324 1.56 -13.33 29.76
CA GLY A 324 1.48 -13.20 28.31
C GLY A 324 1.13 -11.81 27.79
N GLN A 325 0.92 -11.78 26.48
CA GLN A 325 0.50 -10.63 25.72
C GLN A 325 -1.02 -10.68 25.46
N ASN A 326 -1.69 -9.52 25.48
CA ASN A 326 -3.15 -9.44 25.49
C ASN A 326 -3.85 -10.15 24.32
N LYS A 327 -3.23 -10.27 23.14
CA LYS A 327 -3.81 -10.94 21.98
C LYS A 327 -4.15 -12.41 22.26
N PHE A 328 -3.40 -13.07 23.14
CA PHE A 328 -3.68 -14.46 23.54
C PHE A 328 -4.95 -14.58 24.41
N ASP A 329 -5.43 -13.49 25.00
CA ASP A 329 -6.69 -13.44 25.75
C ASP A 329 -7.85 -12.80 24.96
N GLU A 330 -7.55 -12.08 23.87
CA GLU A 330 -8.52 -11.27 23.12
C GLU A 330 -9.13 -12.00 21.91
N TYR A 331 -8.44 -12.99 21.36
CA TYR A 331 -8.79 -13.58 20.06
C TYR A 331 -8.85 -15.10 20.15
N LYS A 332 -9.73 -15.71 19.35
CA LYS A 332 -9.93 -17.16 19.30
C LYS A 332 -8.66 -17.93 18.93
N PHE A 333 -7.92 -17.42 17.95
CA PHE A 333 -6.65 -17.99 17.52
C PHE A 333 -5.71 -16.89 17.06
N ILE A 334 -4.43 -17.21 17.06
CA ILE A 334 -3.37 -16.39 16.49
C ILE A 334 -2.66 -17.21 15.42
N GLU A 335 -2.53 -16.63 14.24
CA GLU A 335 -1.81 -17.22 13.13
C GLU A 335 -0.76 -16.27 12.58
N ILE A 336 0.43 -16.78 12.28
CA ILE A 336 1.48 -16.01 11.59
C ILE A 336 2.07 -16.87 10.48
N PRO A 337 1.89 -16.50 9.19
CA PRO A 337 2.62 -17.11 8.08
C PRO A 337 4.12 -17.11 8.34
N LYS A 338 4.79 -18.19 7.95
CA LYS A 338 6.21 -18.37 8.30
C LYS A 338 7.13 -17.28 7.75
N ASP A 339 6.89 -16.82 6.53
CA ASP A 339 7.62 -15.70 5.94
C ASP A 339 7.42 -14.39 6.70
N VAL A 340 6.20 -14.10 7.13
CA VAL A 340 5.88 -12.92 7.97
C VAL A 340 6.57 -13.02 9.32
N TYR A 341 6.53 -14.19 9.96
CA TYR A 341 7.18 -14.44 11.24
C TYR A 341 8.70 -14.34 11.14
N ASP A 342 9.32 -15.00 10.16
CA ASP A 342 10.77 -15.00 9.99
C ASP A 342 11.28 -13.56 9.76
N ALA A 343 10.57 -12.77 8.95
CA ALA A 343 10.88 -11.36 8.75
C ALA A 343 10.68 -10.53 10.04
N PHE A 344 9.64 -10.82 10.81
CA PHE A 344 9.38 -10.14 12.09
C PHE A 344 10.47 -10.43 13.12
N VAL A 345 10.87 -11.69 13.28
CA VAL A 345 11.96 -12.10 14.17
C VAL A 345 13.28 -11.50 13.71
N ALA A 346 13.58 -11.52 12.41
CA ALA A 346 14.83 -10.98 11.87
C ALA A 346 14.99 -9.47 12.12
N SER A 347 13.89 -8.70 12.11
CA SER A 347 13.89 -7.28 12.45
C SER A 347 14.02 -7.01 13.95
N ASN A 348 13.76 -8.02 14.79
CA ASN A 348 13.91 -7.94 16.23
C ASN A 348 15.28 -8.49 16.67
N GLY A 349 15.78 -7.99 17.79
CA GLY A 349 16.99 -8.54 18.41
C GLY A 349 16.70 -9.86 19.12
N THR A 350 17.72 -10.45 19.75
CA THR A 350 17.58 -11.67 20.56
C THR A 350 17.03 -11.43 21.97
N SER A 351 16.87 -10.16 22.37
CA SER A 351 16.27 -9.79 23.64
C SER A 351 15.76 -8.35 23.63
N THR A 352 14.89 -8.04 24.58
CA THR A 352 14.41 -6.67 24.84
C THR A 352 14.34 -6.39 26.34
N LYS A 353 14.23 -5.11 26.72
CA LYS A 353 14.19 -4.67 28.12
C LYS A 353 13.05 -3.70 28.35
N TYR A 354 12.26 -3.94 29.39
CA TYR A 354 11.18 -3.06 29.84
C TYR A 354 11.48 -2.50 31.22
N GLY A 355 10.84 -1.38 31.59
CA GLY A 355 10.93 -0.82 32.94
C GLY A 355 10.36 -1.78 33.97
N ASP A 356 11.10 -2.02 35.05
CA ASP A 356 10.61 -2.78 36.20
C ASP A 356 10.13 -1.84 37.29
N LYS A 357 8.88 -1.97 37.71
CA LYS A 357 8.31 -1.22 38.83
C LYS A 357 8.31 -2.01 40.14
N GLY A 358 8.83 -3.24 40.14
CA GLY A 358 8.77 -4.17 41.26
C GLY A 358 7.38 -4.76 41.47
N ASN A 359 6.59 -4.87 40.40
CA ASN A 359 5.20 -5.32 40.45
C ASN A 359 5.07 -6.85 40.59
N HIS A 360 6.13 -7.60 40.27
CA HIS A 360 6.16 -9.05 40.35
C HIS A 360 7.51 -9.54 40.89
N ASN A 361 7.52 -10.75 41.43
CA ASN A 361 8.66 -11.36 42.10
C ASN A 361 8.67 -12.88 41.89
N LYS A 362 9.79 -13.53 42.21
CA LYS A 362 10.02 -14.97 42.00
C LYS A 362 8.91 -15.92 42.45
N LYS A 363 7.97 -15.51 43.33
CA LYS A 363 6.83 -16.33 43.75
C LYS A 363 5.64 -16.29 42.78
N ASN A 364 5.50 -15.24 41.98
CA ASN A 364 4.39 -15.02 41.07
C ASN A 364 4.82 -14.76 39.61
N ASP A 365 6.10 -15.01 39.31
CA ASP A 365 6.67 -14.88 37.98
C ASP A 365 6.56 -16.20 37.23
N GLU A 366 6.07 -16.13 36.00
CA GLU A 366 6.10 -17.23 35.03
C GLU A 366 7.00 -16.84 33.86
N GLY A 367 7.71 -17.83 33.32
CA GLY A 367 8.63 -17.65 32.20
C GLY A 367 10.12 -17.62 32.58
N THR A 368 10.93 -17.08 31.69
CA THR A 368 12.40 -17.17 31.69
C THR A 368 13.10 -15.82 31.80
N HIS A 369 12.34 -14.73 31.95
CA HIS A 369 12.87 -13.38 32.00
C HIS A 369 13.80 -13.10 33.20
N GLU A 370 14.70 -12.13 33.00
CA GLU A 370 15.72 -11.73 33.96
C GLU A 370 15.36 -10.39 34.61
N HIS A 371 15.29 -10.36 35.94
CA HIS A 371 15.15 -9.11 36.72
C HIS A 371 16.51 -8.45 36.96
N ILE A 372 16.65 -7.22 36.45
CA ILE A 372 17.84 -6.39 36.59
C ILE A 372 17.58 -5.33 37.66
N THR A 373 18.40 -5.32 38.71
CA THR A 373 18.39 -4.31 39.77
C THR A 373 19.43 -3.22 39.52
N LYS A 374 19.27 -2.08 40.20
CA LYS A 374 20.28 -1.01 40.27
C LYS A 374 20.48 -0.60 41.73
N LYS A 375 21.66 -0.08 42.05
CA LYS A 375 21.95 0.55 43.34
C LYS A 375 21.30 1.93 43.41
N GLU A 376 20.52 2.20 44.45
CA GLU A 376 19.96 3.52 44.75
C GLU A 376 20.37 3.95 46.17
N LYS A 377 20.85 5.19 46.30
CA LYS A 377 21.15 5.78 47.62
C LYS A 377 19.87 6.25 48.27
N ARG A 378 19.46 5.59 49.35
CA ARG A 378 18.30 5.99 50.15
C ARG A 378 18.73 6.50 51.51
N LYS A 379 18.01 7.48 52.04
CA LYS A 379 18.23 7.97 53.41
C LYS A 379 17.90 6.85 54.38
N VAL A 380 18.79 6.59 55.33
CA VAL A 380 18.48 5.68 56.43
C VAL A 380 17.42 6.35 57.29
N LEU A 381 16.32 5.66 57.54
CA LEU A 381 15.21 6.16 58.35
C LEU A 381 15.18 5.44 59.70
N ASP A 382 14.87 6.17 60.76
CA ASP A 382 14.58 5.59 62.07
C ASP A 382 13.16 4.99 62.13
N LYS A 383 12.79 4.47 63.31
CA LYS A 383 11.46 3.85 63.55
C LYS A 383 10.30 4.82 63.33
N ASP A 384 10.53 6.13 63.42
CA ASP A 384 9.54 7.19 63.21
C ASP A 384 9.58 7.75 61.78
N LYS A 385 10.29 7.07 60.86
CA LYS A 385 10.50 7.47 59.47
C LYS A 385 11.25 8.79 59.30
N LYS A 386 12.05 9.21 60.28
CA LYS A 386 12.91 10.40 60.18
C LYS A 386 14.31 10.02 59.73
N PRO A 387 15.02 10.89 58.97
CA PRO A 387 16.39 10.60 58.55
C PRO A 387 17.32 10.45 59.75
N VAL A 388 18.04 9.32 59.82
CA VAL A 388 19.11 9.11 60.79
C VAL A 388 20.26 10.05 60.46
N LEU A 389 20.62 10.93 61.39
CA LEU A 389 21.69 11.90 61.21
C LEU A 389 23.04 11.30 61.64
N GLY A 390 24.09 11.59 60.87
CA GLY A 390 25.47 11.26 61.21
C GLY A 390 26.02 12.18 62.29
N LYS A 391 27.26 11.92 62.73
CA LYS A 391 27.96 12.74 63.72
C LYS A 391 28.14 14.21 63.28
N ASP A 392 28.03 14.49 61.99
CA ASP A 392 28.11 15.80 61.35
C ASP A 392 26.73 16.50 61.22
N GLY A 393 25.67 15.90 61.74
CA GLY A 393 24.31 16.44 61.67
C GLY A 393 23.63 16.28 60.31
N LYS A 394 24.24 15.56 59.35
CA LYS A 394 23.66 15.33 58.00
C LYS A 394 22.99 13.97 57.91
N PRO A 395 21.97 13.78 57.04
CA PRO A 395 21.37 12.47 56.81
C PRO A 395 22.39 11.43 56.36
N THR A 396 22.31 10.25 56.96
CA THR A 396 23.04 9.06 56.52
C THR A 396 22.31 8.39 55.36
N PHE A 397 23.07 7.75 54.48
CA PHE A 397 22.54 7.08 53.29
C PHE A 397 23.06 5.64 53.25
N GLU A 398 22.20 4.74 52.76
CA GLU A 398 22.55 3.36 52.44
C GLU A 398 22.32 3.09 50.95
N GLU A 399 23.05 2.14 50.39
CA GLU A 399 22.84 1.66 49.03
C GLU A 399 21.94 0.43 49.06
N VAL A 400 20.75 0.54 48.48
CA VAL A 400 19.81 -0.56 48.35
C VAL A 400 19.66 -0.97 46.89
N ASP A 401 19.51 -2.26 46.65
CA ASP A 401 19.18 -2.79 45.33
C ASP A 401 17.70 -2.61 45.07
N VAL A 402 17.37 -1.88 44.00
CA VAL A 402 15.99 -1.59 43.60
C VAL A 402 15.73 -2.12 42.19
N PRO A 403 14.51 -2.56 41.88
CA PRO A 403 14.13 -2.96 40.53
C PRO A 403 14.43 -1.86 39.51
N SER A 404 14.93 -2.25 38.34
CA SER A 404 15.28 -1.31 37.26
C SER A 404 14.68 -1.72 35.92
N LYS A 405 14.98 -2.94 35.46
CA LYS A 405 14.55 -3.44 34.15
C LYS A 405 14.24 -4.92 34.23
N ILE A 406 13.34 -5.38 33.37
CA ILE A 406 13.12 -6.81 33.10
C ILE A 406 13.59 -7.07 31.67
N LYS A 407 14.45 -8.08 31.50
CA LYS A 407 14.97 -8.50 30.20
C LYS A 407 14.29 -9.80 29.76
N TYR A 408 13.75 -9.80 28.55
CA TYR A 408 13.10 -10.96 27.95
C TYR A 408 13.95 -11.47 26.79
N GLU A 409 14.06 -12.79 26.66
CA GLU A 409 14.58 -13.41 25.45
C GLU A 409 13.54 -13.28 24.32
N ILE A 410 14.01 -13.14 23.09
CA ILE A 410 13.15 -13.10 21.91
C ILE A 410 13.57 -14.22 20.96
N PRO A 411 12.61 -15.05 20.49
CA PRO A 411 11.20 -15.05 20.88
C PRO A 411 10.96 -15.81 22.21
N ALA A 412 9.83 -15.56 22.85
CA ALA A 412 9.31 -16.31 23.99
C ALA A 412 9.14 -17.81 23.65
N SER A 413 9.00 -18.64 24.69
CA SER A 413 9.03 -20.09 24.56
C SER A 413 7.92 -20.66 23.65
N ASP A 414 6.74 -20.03 23.65
CA ASP A 414 5.61 -20.43 22.80
C ASP A 414 6.00 -20.49 21.32
N PHE A 415 6.76 -19.51 20.84
CA PHE A 415 7.13 -19.46 19.43
C PHE A 415 8.21 -20.47 19.03
N LYS A 416 8.84 -21.14 20.01
CA LYS A 416 9.83 -22.21 19.78
C LYS A 416 9.20 -23.60 19.85
N ASP A 417 7.96 -23.71 20.31
CA ASP A 417 7.25 -24.99 20.42
C ASP A 417 6.84 -25.51 19.04
N LYS A 418 7.40 -26.66 18.66
CA LYS A 418 7.17 -27.31 17.36
C LYS A 418 5.70 -27.67 17.13
N GLU A 419 4.92 -27.85 18.20
CA GLU A 419 3.51 -28.17 18.09
C GLU A 419 2.70 -27.06 17.43
N TYR A 420 3.06 -25.79 17.69
CA TYR A 420 2.42 -24.62 17.08
C TYR A 420 2.90 -24.34 15.64
N TRP A 421 3.82 -25.15 15.11
CA TRP A 421 4.39 -24.99 13.78
C TRP A 421 4.08 -26.13 12.82
N LYS A 422 3.25 -27.11 13.21
CA LYS A 422 2.95 -28.31 12.41
C LYS A 422 2.44 -28.02 11.00
N SER A 423 1.74 -26.92 10.78
CA SER A 423 1.23 -26.53 9.45
C SER A 423 2.24 -25.76 8.60
N GLY A 424 3.47 -25.54 9.09
CA GLY A 424 4.45 -24.66 8.44
C GLY A 424 4.18 -23.17 8.64
N SER A 425 3.29 -22.80 9.57
CA SER A 425 3.01 -21.43 10.01
C SER A 425 2.72 -21.48 11.51
N PHE A 426 3.00 -20.40 12.24
CA PHE A 426 2.66 -20.34 13.66
C PHE A 426 1.14 -20.36 13.81
N TYR A 427 0.64 -21.25 14.66
CA TYR A 427 -0.77 -21.34 14.99
C TYR A 427 -0.96 -21.67 16.46
N TYR A 428 -1.70 -20.80 17.15
CA TYR A 428 -2.07 -20.97 18.54
C TYR A 428 -3.57 -20.81 18.70
N GLU A 429 -4.26 -21.83 19.20
CA GLU A 429 -5.66 -21.74 19.61
C GLU A 429 -5.70 -21.30 21.07
N THR A 430 -6.35 -20.19 21.36
CA THR A 430 -6.29 -19.58 22.70
C THR A 430 -7.29 -20.18 23.68
N GLY A 431 -8.33 -20.85 23.19
CA GLY A 431 -9.46 -21.29 24.01
C GLY A 431 -10.41 -20.16 24.42
N VAL A 432 -10.16 -18.92 23.98
CA VAL A 432 -11.05 -17.78 24.22
C VAL A 432 -12.34 -17.98 23.42
N ASN A 433 -13.49 -17.77 24.08
CA ASN A 433 -14.82 -17.88 23.47
C ASN A 433 -15.16 -16.63 22.61
N GLU A 434 -14.37 -16.40 21.58
CA GLU A 434 -14.52 -15.29 20.65
C GLU A 434 -14.81 -15.79 19.23
N THR A 435 -15.48 -14.96 18.43
CA THR A 435 -15.84 -15.34 17.05
C THR A 435 -14.65 -15.28 16.09
N TYR A 436 -13.67 -14.43 16.39
CA TYR A 436 -12.60 -14.08 15.46
C TYR A 436 -11.24 -14.37 16.07
N GLY A 437 -10.34 -14.89 15.23
CA GLY A 437 -8.90 -14.86 15.45
C GLY A 437 -8.23 -13.64 14.81
N ILE A 438 -6.91 -13.65 14.83
CA ILE A 438 -6.06 -12.72 14.10
C ILE A 438 -5.02 -13.47 13.28
N SER A 439 -4.70 -12.91 12.12
CA SER A 439 -3.68 -13.44 11.21
C SER A 439 -2.69 -12.35 10.84
N GLY A 440 -1.41 -12.62 11.03
CA GLY A 440 -0.32 -11.74 10.61
C GLY A 440 -0.28 -11.66 9.08
N THR A 441 -0.38 -10.46 8.52
CA THR A 441 -0.39 -10.26 7.06
C THR A 441 0.92 -9.70 6.53
N ILE A 442 1.65 -8.94 7.35
CA ILE A 442 2.93 -8.35 7.00
C ILE A 442 3.71 -7.99 8.27
N SER A 443 5.04 -7.93 8.15
CA SER A 443 5.92 -7.28 9.11
C SER A 443 6.67 -6.11 8.45
N ALA A 444 6.86 -5.05 9.23
CA ALA A 444 7.60 -3.84 8.82
C ALA A 444 8.15 -3.16 10.08
N GLY A 445 9.36 -2.59 9.99
CA GLY A 445 10.11 -2.19 11.18
C GLY A 445 10.19 -3.33 12.19
N LYS A 446 9.88 -3.03 13.45
CA LYS A 446 9.81 -4.00 14.55
C LYS A 446 8.36 -4.36 14.91
N SER A 447 7.48 -4.26 13.92
CA SER A 447 6.04 -4.42 14.10
C SER A 447 5.50 -5.54 13.21
N ILE A 448 4.50 -6.25 13.73
CA ILE A 448 3.66 -7.19 12.98
C ILE A 448 2.25 -6.61 12.87
N PHE A 449 1.61 -6.80 11.72
CA PHE A 449 0.31 -6.23 11.39
C PHE A 449 -0.74 -7.33 11.23
N TRP A 450 -1.89 -7.13 11.86
CA TRP A 450 -2.89 -8.17 12.08
C TRP A 450 -4.21 -7.86 11.37
N LYS A 451 -4.69 -8.84 10.62
CA LYS A 451 -6.07 -8.87 10.10
C LYS A 451 -6.94 -9.69 11.02
N LYS A 452 -8.14 -9.18 11.34
CA LYS A 452 -9.16 -9.93 12.10
C LYS A 452 -9.90 -10.90 11.18
N THR A 453 -9.86 -12.19 11.48
CA THR A 453 -10.38 -13.25 10.59
C THR A 453 -11.23 -14.26 11.36
N LYS A 454 -12.25 -14.84 10.72
CA LYS A 454 -13.07 -15.92 11.34
C LYS A 454 -12.38 -17.28 11.24
N THR A 455 -11.57 -17.44 10.20
CA THR A 455 -10.84 -18.64 9.83
C THR A 455 -9.41 -18.27 9.49
N ARG A 456 -8.51 -19.24 9.57
CA ARG A 456 -7.10 -19.10 9.21
C ARG A 456 -6.95 -18.64 7.76
N LEU A 457 -6.01 -17.73 7.49
CA LEU A 457 -5.68 -17.32 6.12
C LEU A 457 -4.89 -18.41 5.39
N THR A 458 -4.07 -19.17 6.13
CA THR A 458 -3.25 -20.24 5.52
C THR A 458 -4.05 -21.52 5.23
N SER A 459 -5.26 -21.68 5.78
CA SER A 459 -6.11 -22.84 5.44
C SER A 459 -6.72 -22.77 4.04
N GLU A 460 -6.85 -21.57 3.47
CA GLU A 460 -7.41 -21.39 2.11
C GLU A 460 -6.42 -21.80 1.01
N THR A 461 -5.13 -21.87 1.31
CA THR A 461 -4.09 -22.27 0.36
C THR A 461 -3.92 -23.79 0.22
N ALA A 462 -4.43 -24.57 1.17
CA ALA A 462 -4.33 -26.04 1.16
C ALA A 462 -5.39 -26.72 0.26
N SER A 463 -6.45 -26.01 -0.15
CA SER A 463 -7.53 -26.58 -0.99
C SER A 463 -7.29 -26.43 -2.50
N LYS A 464 -6.10 -26.02 -2.93
CA LYS A 464 -5.66 -26.05 -4.33
C LYS A 464 -4.38 -26.85 -4.47
N LYS A 465 -4.49 -28.18 -4.36
CA LYS A 465 -3.52 -29.12 -4.89
C LYS A 465 -4.25 -30.16 -5.73
#